data_AF-A0A7V0R134-F1
#
_entry.id   AF-A0A7V0R134-F1
#
_cell.length_a   1.000
_cell.length_b   1.000
_cell.length_c   1.000
_cell.angle_alpha   90.00
_cell.angle_beta   90.00
_cell.angle_gamma   90.00
#
_symmetry.space_group_name_H-M   'P 1'
#
loop_
_entity.id
_entity.type
_entity.pdbx_description
1 polymer ?
#
loop_
_entity_poly.entity_id
_entity_poly.type
_entity_poly.pdbx_seq_one_letter_code
_entity_poly.pdbx_strand_id
1 'polypeptide(L)'
;MELDVTIGGESLSINIDNPFHLDLKSITDKIEEFLRPRGLHVNGLDIEGLLPRMVRGIAGCEDGCPADAKSLVSQGFNDFDISYIEGGILSVKADIEGGKTLELKMFPEF
;
A
#
# COMPACT_ATOMS: atom_id res chain seq x y z
N MET A 1 9.15 -0.52 8.78
CA MET A 1 8.68 -0.96 7.44
C MET A 1 8.47 0.27 6.59
N GLU A 2 8.61 0.21 5.27
CA GLU A 2 8.43 1.40 4.41
C GLU A 2 7.29 1.20 3.40
N LEU A 3 6.50 2.25 3.18
CA LEU A 3 5.50 2.32 2.11
C LEU A 3 5.89 3.42 1.12
N ASP A 4 6.21 3.03 -0.10
CA ASP A 4 6.35 3.97 -1.21
C ASP A 4 5.04 4.13 -1.97
N VAL A 5 4.71 5.38 -2.26
CA VAL A 5 3.54 5.80 -3.02
C VAL A 5 4.05 6.50 -4.26
N THR A 6 3.82 5.94 -5.44
CA THR A 6 4.32 6.46 -6.72
C THR A 6 3.19 6.85 -7.66
N ILE A 7 3.33 8.01 -8.29
CA ILE A 7 2.41 8.51 -9.31
C ILE A 7 3.16 9.30 -10.37
N GLY A 8 3.02 8.93 -11.65
CA GLY A 8 3.60 9.71 -12.76
C GLY A 8 5.11 9.96 -12.67
N GLY A 9 5.87 9.06 -12.05
CA GLY A 9 7.33 9.17 -11.88
C GLY A 9 7.79 9.89 -10.61
N GLU A 10 6.86 10.41 -9.80
CA GLU A 10 7.17 11.00 -8.50
C GLU A 10 6.80 10.04 -7.38
N SER A 11 7.54 10.08 -6.27
CA SER A 11 7.33 9.19 -5.13
C SER A 11 7.24 9.92 -3.79
N LEU A 12 6.47 9.35 -2.87
CA LEU A 12 6.42 9.66 -1.45
C LEU A 12 6.76 8.38 -0.68
N SER A 13 7.81 8.40 0.14
CA SER A 13 8.10 7.35 1.12
C SER A 13 7.44 7.70 2.46
N ILE A 14 6.78 6.71 3.06
CA ILE A 14 6.15 6.78 4.38
C ILE A 14 6.75 5.69 5.26
N ASN A 15 7.45 6.07 6.32
CA ASN A 15 7.91 5.12 7.33
C ASN A 15 6.73 4.61 8.18
N ILE A 16 6.69 3.30 8.40
CA ILE A 16 5.76 2.59 9.27
C ILE A 16 6.56 2.01 10.42
N ASP A 17 6.53 2.71 11.57
CA ASP A 17 7.30 2.33 12.76
C ASP A 17 6.77 1.06 13.43
N ASN A 18 5.44 0.86 13.42
CA ASN A 18 4.80 -0.33 13.96
C ASN A 18 3.78 -0.90 12.96
N PRO A 19 4.10 -2.01 12.27
CA PRO A 19 3.19 -2.62 11.30
C PRO A 19 1.89 -3.17 11.94
N PHE A 20 1.91 -3.53 13.23
CA PHE A 20 0.73 -4.09 13.89
C PHE A 20 -0.23 -3.02 14.42
N HIS A 21 0.23 -1.77 14.51
CA HIS A 21 -0.55 -0.63 15.00
C HIS A 21 -0.46 0.53 14.00
N LEU A 22 -0.93 0.27 12.77
CA LEU A 22 -0.93 1.25 11.68
C LEU A 22 -1.80 2.46 12.00
N ASP A 23 -1.22 3.65 11.90
CA ASP A 23 -1.98 4.90 11.83
C ASP A 23 -2.52 5.09 10.40
N LEU A 24 -3.58 4.34 10.08
CA LEU A 24 -4.21 4.34 8.76
C LEU A 24 -4.62 5.75 8.33
N LYS A 25 -5.11 6.56 9.29
CA LYS A 25 -5.55 7.92 9.00
C LYS A 25 -4.36 8.78 8.59
N SER A 26 -3.29 8.79 9.37
CA SER A 26 -2.08 9.56 9.05
C SER A 26 -1.44 9.14 7.71
N ILE A 27 -1.42 7.85 7.42
CA ILE A 27 -0.90 7.33 6.14
C ILE A 27 -1.79 7.80 4.98
N THR A 28 -3.11 7.66 5.11
CA THR A 28 -4.07 8.07 4.08
C THR A 28 -4.03 9.58 3.86
N ASP A 29 -4.00 10.38 4.93
CA ASP A 29 -3.86 11.84 4.88
C ASP A 29 -2.59 12.24 4.10
N LYS A 30 -1.45 11.58 4.36
CA LYS A 30 -0.19 11.83 3.61
C LYS A 30 -0.32 11.48 2.12
N ILE A 31 -0.99 10.38 1.78
CA ILE A 31 -1.24 9.99 0.38
C ILE A 31 -2.12 11.05 -0.30
N GLU A 32 -3.19 11.51 0.36
CA GLU A 32 -4.06 12.54 -0.19
C GLU A 32 -3.34 13.89 -0.36
N GLU A 33 -2.53 14.29 0.62
CA GLU A 33 -1.70 15.50 0.55
C GLU A 33 -0.67 15.41 -0.59
N PHE A 34 -0.15 14.22 -0.86
CA PHE A 34 0.71 13.98 -2.01
C PHE A 34 -0.05 14.07 -3.33
N LEU A 35 -1.30 13.64 -3.41
CA LEU A 35 -2.07 13.67 -4.66
C LEU A 35 -2.72 15.04 -4.95
N ARG A 36 -3.08 15.80 -3.90
CA ARG A 36 -3.84 17.05 -4.01
C ARG A 36 -3.19 18.13 -4.90
N PRO A 37 -1.90 18.47 -4.79
CA PRO A 37 -1.26 19.47 -5.67
C PRO A 37 -1.27 19.08 -7.15
N ARG A 38 -1.52 17.79 -7.45
CA ARG A 38 -1.52 17.21 -8.79
C ARG A 38 -2.93 17.13 -9.38
N GLY A 39 -3.95 17.59 -8.65
CA GLY A 39 -5.36 17.53 -9.04
C GLY A 39 -5.90 16.09 -9.09
N LEU A 40 -5.31 15.19 -8.30
CA LEU A 40 -5.66 13.77 -8.26
C LEU A 40 -6.32 13.43 -6.92
N HIS A 41 -7.23 12.47 -6.96
CA HIS A 41 -7.94 11.97 -5.80
C HIS A 41 -7.99 10.44 -5.84
N VAL A 42 -8.03 9.82 -4.66
CA VAL A 42 -8.18 8.36 -4.48
C VAL A 42 -9.65 7.95 -4.37
N ASN A 43 -10.56 8.77 -4.89
CA ASN A 43 -12.00 8.55 -4.80
C ASN A 43 -12.35 7.17 -5.37
N GLY A 44 -12.96 6.32 -4.55
CA GLY A 44 -13.36 4.96 -4.93
C GLY A 44 -12.31 3.87 -4.65
N LEU A 45 -11.08 4.23 -4.27
CA LEU A 45 -10.08 3.26 -3.85
C LEU A 45 -10.11 3.05 -2.33
N ASP A 46 -10.25 1.79 -1.91
CA ASP A 46 -10.24 1.41 -0.49
C ASP A 46 -8.80 1.26 0.04
N ILE A 47 -8.07 2.38 0.15
CA ILE A 47 -6.69 2.37 0.66
C ILE A 47 -6.66 1.94 2.14
N GLU A 48 -7.62 2.40 2.95
CA GLU A 48 -7.72 2.06 4.37
C GLU A 48 -7.90 0.55 4.59
N GLY A 49 -8.69 -0.13 3.75
CA GLY A 49 -8.87 -1.58 3.80
C GLY A 49 -7.70 -2.37 3.19
N LEU A 50 -7.00 -1.79 2.20
CA LEU A 50 -5.85 -2.41 1.55
C LEU A 50 -4.63 -2.48 2.49
N LEU A 51 -4.30 -1.38 3.16
CA LEU A 51 -3.05 -1.25 3.94
C LEU A 51 -2.87 -2.35 5.00
N PRO A 52 -3.86 -2.68 5.86
CA PRO A 52 -3.74 -3.77 6.83
C PRO A 52 -3.49 -5.12 6.17
N ARG A 53 -4.07 -5.36 4.99
CA ARG A 53 -3.87 -6.62 4.25
C ARG A 53 -2.45 -6.72 3.70
N MET A 54 -1.93 -5.63 3.14
CA MET A 54 -0.54 -5.58 2.68
C MET A 54 0.41 -5.84 3.84
N VAL A 55 0.19 -5.18 4.98
CA VAL A 55 1.02 -5.37 6.17
C VAL A 55 0.94 -6.80 6.69
N ARG A 56 -0.26 -7.39 6.77
CA ARG A 56 -0.40 -8.81 7.14
C ARG A 56 0.32 -9.74 6.15
N GLY A 57 0.31 -9.38 4.87
CA GLY A 57 1.04 -10.11 3.83
C GLY A 57 2.56 -10.09 4.05
N ILE A 58 3.11 -9.01 4.60
CA ILE A 58 4.57 -8.83 4.80
C ILE A 58 5.04 -9.22 6.21
N ALA A 59 4.38 -8.72 7.25
CA ALA A 59 4.80 -8.85 8.65
C ALA A 59 4.02 -9.91 9.43
N GLY A 60 2.92 -10.45 8.88
CA GLY A 60 2.02 -11.33 9.64
C GLY A 60 1.13 -10.54 10.60
N CYS A 61 0.84 -11.11 11.77
CA CYS A 61 0.10 -10.40 12.83
C CYS A 61 0.82 -10.45 14.18
N GLU A 62 0.41 -9.57 15.08
CA GLU A 62 0.96 -9.46 16.45
C GLU A 62 0.85 -10.78 17.22
N ASP A 63 -0.19 -11.58 16.95
CA ASP A 63 -0.40 -12.91 17.56
C ASP A 63 0.52 -14.02 16.99
N GLY A 64 1.48 -13.67 16.14
CA GLY A 64 2.47 -14.61 15.58
C GLY A 64 1.98 -15.41 14.38
N CYS A 65 0.90 -14.98 13.72
CA CYS A 65 0.51 -15.60 12.46
C CYS A 65 1.52 -15.25 11.35
N PRO A 66 1.84 -16.21 10.46
CA PRO A 66 2.87 -16.01 9.45
C PRO A 66 2.45 -14.96 8.42
N ALA A 67 3.45 -14.27 7.88
CA ALA A 67 3.29 -13.43 6.70
C ALA A 67 2.81 -14.27 5.51
N ASP A 68 1.80 -13.78 4.79
CA ASP A 68 1.20 -14.50 3.64
C ASP A 68 0.84 -13.57 2.47
N ALA A 69 1.86 -12.96 1.88
CA ALA A 69 1.72 -12.12 0.71
C ALA A 69 1.14 -12.87 -0.51
N LYS A 70 1.43 -14.17 -0.64
CA LYS A 70 0.97 -14.99 -1.78
C LYS A 70 -0.53 -15.19 -1.76
N SER A 71 -1.12 -15.41 -0.59
CA SER A 71 -2.58 -15.47 -0.47
C SER A 71 -3.24 -14.14 -0.83
N LEU A 72 -2.65 -13.00 -0.42
CA LEU A 72 -3.17 -11.69 -0.81
C LEU A 72 -3.13 -11.49 -2.33
N VAL A 73 -2.02 -11.83 -2.98
CA VAL A 73 -1.90 -11.79 -4.46
C VAL A 73 -2.96 -12.66 -5.12
N SER A 74 -3.17 -13.89 -4.63
CA SER A 74 -4.14 -14.81 -5.23
C SER A 74 -5.60 -14.40 -5.00
N GLN A 75 -5.91 -13.77 -3.87
CA GLN A 75 -7.27 -13.35 -3.53
C GLN A 75 -7.62 -12.00 -4.18
N GLY A 76 -6.62 -11.15 -4.40
CA GLY A 76 -6.81 -9.78 -4.84
C GLY A 76 -7.47 -8.92 -3.76
N PHE A 77 -7.70 -7.66 -4.11
CA PHE A 77 -8.45 -6.73 -3.26
C PHE A 77 -9.10 -5.65 -4.12
N ASN A 78 -10.43 -5.66 -4.24
CA ASN A 78 -11.21 -4.68 -5.00
C ASN A 78 -10.59 -4.39 -6.40
N ASP A 79 -10.40 -3.12 -6.74
CA ASP A 79 -9.89 -2.65 -8.04
C ASP A 79 -8.35 -2.55 -8.08
N PHE A 80 -7.65 -3.22 -7.17
CA PHE A 80 -6.21 -3.21 -7.10
C PHE A 80 -5.58 -4.44 -7.78
N ASP A 81 -4.60 -4.19 -8.66
CA ASP A 81 -3.70 -5.22 -9.18
C ASP A 81 -2.56 -5.45 -8.18
N ILE A 82 -2.49 -6.65 -7.59
CA ILE A 82 -1.56 -6.99 -6.51
C ILE A 82 -0.51 -7.95 -7.05
N SER A 83 0.76 -7.63 -6.79
CA SER A 83 1.91 -8.47 -7.15
C SER A 83 2.88 -8.59 -5.99
N TYR A 84 3.52 -9.76 -5.90
CA TYR A 84 4.61 -10.01 -4.97
C TYR A 84 5.92 -10.02 -5.74
N ILE A 85 6.87 -9.18 -5.31
CA ILE A 85 8.20 -9.07 -5.88
C ILE A 85 9.17 -9.85 -4.97
N GLU A 86 10.15 -10.52 -5.59
CA GLU A 86 11.20 -11.23 -4.87
C GLU A 86 11.89 -10.31 -3.84
N GLY A 87 12.17 -10.84 -2.65
CA GLY A 87 12.64 -10.04 -1.52
C GLY A 87 11.52 -9.43 -0.68
N GLY A 88 10.34 -10.06 -0.60
CA GLY A 88 9.34 -9.69 0.41
C GLY A 88 8.56 -8.42 0.12
N ILE A 89 8.62 -7.87 -1.11
CA ILE A 89 7.96 -6.60 -1.42
C ILE A 89 6.57 -6.88 -1.99
N LEU A 90 5.55 -6.24 -1.42
CA LEU A 90 4.20 -6.23 -2.00
C LEU A 90 4.01 -4.95 -2.81
N SER A 91 3.66 -5.10 -4.08
CA SER A 91 3.36 -3.99 -4.98
C SER A 91 1.90 -4.05 -5.40
N VAL A 92 1.23 -2.90 -5.32
CA VAL A 92 -0.17 -2.76 -5.64
C VAL A 92 -0.36 -1.59 -6.60
N LYS A 93 -1.17 -1.78 -7.64
CA LYS A 93 -1.49 -0.75 -8.63
C LYS A 93 -2.99 -0.54 -8.74
N ALA A 94 -3.40 0.70 -8.94
CA ALA A 94 -4.77 1.03 -9.31
C ALA A 94 -4.79 2.23 -10.25
N ASP A 95 -5.72 2.21 -11.19
CA ASP A 95 -5.98 3.37 -12.03
C ASP A 95 -6.77 4.41 -11.24
N ILE A 96 -6.33 5.66 -11.33
CA ILE A 96 -7.00 6.82 -10.74
C ILE A 96 -7.43 7.79 -11.82
N GLU A 97 -8.26 8.77 -11.44
CA GLU A 97 -8.74 9.80 -12.35
C GLU A 97 -7.60 10.49 -13.12
N GLY A 98 -7.88 10.89 -14.37
CA GLY A 98 -6.88 11.49 -15.24
C GLY A 98 -5.97 10.49 -15.96
N GLY A 99 -6.32 9.20 -15.96
CA GLY A 99 -5.61 8.15 -16.70
C GLY A 99 -4.22 7.84 -16.15
N LYS A 100 -4.01 8.12 -14.87
CA LYS A 100 -2.75 7.82 -14.17
C LYS A 100 -2.92 6.56 -13.33
N THR A 101 -1.81 5.89 -13.07
CA THR A 101 -1.78 4.70 -12.22
C THR A 101 -1.08 5.04 -10.90
N LEU A 102 -1.80 4.88 -9.80
CA LEU A 102 -1.24 4.90 -8.45
C LEU A 102 -0.54 3.56 -8.19
N GLU A 103 0.71 3.60 -7.74
CA GLU A 103 1.44 2.42 -7.30
C GLU A 103 1.82 2.55 -5.82
N LEU A 104 1.52 1.52 -5.04
CA LEU A 104 1.87 1.38 -3.62
C LEU A 104 2.83 0.21 -3.47
N LYS A 105 4.04 0.43 -2.95
CA LYS A 105 5.02 -0.63 -2.68
C LYS A 105 5.34 -0.68 -1.21
N MET A 106 5.24 -1.86 -0.62
CA MET A 106 5.51 -2.08 0.79
C MET A 106 6.76 -2.94 0.95
N PHE A 107 7.75 -2.36 1.64
CA PHE A 107 9.06 -2.94 1.86
C PHE A 107 9.18 -3.43 3.31
N PRO A 108 9.55 -4.70 3.54
CA PRO A 108 9.85 -5.20 4.87
C PRO A 108 11.09 -4.49 5.44
N GLU A 109 11.16 -4.37 6.77
CA GLU A 109 12.43 -4.13 7.45
C GLU A 109 13.20 -5.45 7.52
N PHE A 110 14.43 -5.46 7.00
CA PHE A 110 15.34 -6.59 7.04
C PHE A 110 16.39 -6.43 8.14
#